data_AF-A0A8E2R385-F1
#
_entry.id   AF-A0A8E2R385-F1
#
_cell.length_a   1.000
_cell.length_b   1.000
_cell.length_c   1.000
_cell.angle_alpha   90.00
_cell.angle_beta   90.00
_cell.angle_gamma   90.00
#
_symmetry.space_group_name_H-M   'P 1'
#
loop_
_entity.id
_entity.type
_entity.pdbx_description
1 polymer ?
#
loop_
_entity_poly.entity_id
_entity_poly.type
_entity_poly.pdbx_seq_one_letter_code
_entity_poly.pdbx_strand_id
1 'polypeptide(L)'
;MNFSTPLHAIRSTYPDLHGWQARGQRMPPDEPEQNSELARDDSYFRWHRISEVAAVRSGGELVVTKLDRLARSTRDASAIADELLAKGVALNIGGSIHDPSDPMGKLLFNVLAMDAEFEADLIRMRTREGVKVAKAKGKLRGRKPKLSPTQEKHLVELCQQGALTTAELCAEFSIGRATLYRAIDRAKTARLEARA
;
A
#
# COMPACT_ATOMS: atom_id res chain seq x y z
N MET A 1 -23.39 8.09 31.72
CA MET A 1 -23.03 9.51 31.82
C MET A 1 -22.46 9.93 30.48
N ASN A 2 -23.16 10.81 29.79
CA ASN A 2 -22.79 11.30 28.47
C ASN A 2 -21.68 12.34 28.62
N PHE A 3 -20.48 12.03 28.14
CA PHE A 3 -19.42 13.03 27.98
C PHE A 3 -19.30 13.36 26.49
N SER A 4 -20.20 14.25 26.05
CA SER A 4 -19.94 15.12 24.90
C SER A 4 -18.99 16.19 25.41
N THR A 5 -17.72 16.14 25.03
CA THR A 5 -16.77 17.20 25.35
C THR A 5 -17.14 18.42 24.51
N PRO A 6 -17.50 19.58 25.11
CA PRO A 6 -17.89 20.75 24.34
C PRO A 6 -16.71 21.31 23.55
N LEU A 7 -16.94 21.62 22.27
CA LEU A 7 -15.98 22.22 21.31
C LEU A 7 -15.27 23.49 21.81
N HIS A 8 -15.81 24.15 22.83
CA HIS A 8 -15.17 25.28 23.51
C HIS A 8 -13.78 24.94 24.09
N ALA A 9 -13.56 23.71 24.56
CA ALA A 9 -12.28 23.32 25.17
C ALA A 9 -11.12 23.20 24.17
N ILE A 10 -11.43 22.97 22.88
CA ILE A 10 -10.41 22.84 21.82
C ILE A 10 -9.92 24.22 21.37
N ARG A 11 -10.81 25.22 21.27
CA ARG A 11 -10.45 26.61 20.90
C ARG A 11 -9.55 27.31 21.91
N SER A 12 -9.64 26.94 23.20
CA SER A 12 -8.78 27.51 24.25
C SER A 12 -7.36 26.94 24.26
N THR A 13 -7.13 25.78 23.65
CA THR A 13 -5.87 25.04 23.80
C THR A 13 -4.85 25.35 22.70
N TYR A 14 -5.30 25.90 21.56
CA TYR A 14 -4.43 26.16 20.39
C TYR A 14 -4.70 27.52 19.70
N PRO A 15 -4.29 28.64 20.31
CA PRO A 15 -4.43 29.98 19.72
C PRO A 15 -3.49 30.23 18.52
N ASP A 16 -2.49 29.37 18.30
CA ASP A 16 -1.37 29.63 17.38
C ASP A 16 -1.54 28.98 16.00
N LEU A 17 -2.64 28.25 15.76
CA LEU A 17 -2.87 27.51 14.51
C LEU A 17 -3.33 28.39 13.34
N HIS A 18 -3.34 29.71 13.49
CA HIS A 18 -3.52 30.64 12.39
C HIS A 18 -2.33 30.56 11.41
N GLY A 19 -2.42 29.69 10.40
CA GLY A 19 -1.55 29.73 9.22
C GLY A 19 -0.87 28.42 8.81
N TRP A 20 -1.16 27.28 9.45
CA TRP A 20 -0.53 26.01 9.05
C TRP A 20 -1.10 25.48 7.71
N GLN A 21 -0.28 25.53 6.65
CA GLN A 21 -0.56 24.95 5.33
C GLN A 21 0.37 23.75 5.07
N ALA A 22 -0.10 22.53 5.35
CA ALA A 22 0.59 21.33 4.91
C ALA A 22 0.33 21.11 3.41
N ARG A 23 1.37 21.30 2.57
CA ARG A 23 1.42 20.92 1.15
C ARG A 23 0.11 21.17 0.37
N GLY A 24 -0.25 22.44 0.20
CA GLY A 24 -1.22 22.86 -0.83
C GLY A 24 -2.67 22.42 -0.63
N GLN A 25 -3.03 21.79 0.50
CA GLN A 25 -4.42 21.50 0.83
C GLN A 25 -4.89 22.41 1.98
N ARG A 26 -6.02 23.08 1.76
CA ARG A 26 -6.68 23.96 2.73
C ARG A 26 -7.36 23.09 3.80
N MET A 27 -7.25 23.50 5.06
CA MET A 27 -7.98 22.89 6.19
C MET A 27 -9.49 22.78 5.87
N PRO A 28 -10.13 21.60 6.06
CA PRO A 28 -11.58 21.49 5.96
C PRO A 28 -12.24 22.33 7.07
N PRO A 29 -13.41 22.94 6.82
CA PRO A 29 -14.11 23.72 7.83
C PRO A 29 -14.55 22.85 9.02
N ASP A 30 -14.49 23.45 10.21
CA ASP A 30 -14.44 22.81 11.53
C ASP A 30 -15.72 22.08 12.02
N GLU A 31 -16.70 21.77 11.16
CA GLU A 31 -17.97 21.16 11.61
C GLU A 31 -18.42 19.96 10.73
N PRO A 32 -18.04 18.72 11.10
CA PRO A 32 -18.54 17.51 10.44
C PRO A 32 -19.99 17.18 10.78
N GLU A 33 -20.53 17.68 11.90
CA GLU A 33 -21.91 17.39 12.32
C GLU A 33 -22.96 17.89 11.32
N GLN A 34 -22.63 18.90 10.51
CA GLN A 34 -23.55 19.46 9.51
C GLN A 34 -23.37 18.86 8.11
N ASN A 35 -22.32 18.07 7.85
CA ASN A 35 -22.05 17.55 6.51
C ASN A 35 -21.82 16.02 6.50
N SER A 36 -22.92 15.28 6.36
CA SER A 36 -22.98 13.81 6.34
C SER A 36 -22.16 13.14 5.23
N GLU A 37 -21.67 13.93 4.26
CA GLU A 37 -20.86 13.45 3.13
C GLU A 37 -19.35 13.50 3.45
N LEU A 38 -18.89 14.54 4.18
CA LEU A 38 -17.50 14.66 4.64
C LEU A 38 -17.17 13.67 5.77
N ALA A 39 -18.12 13.40 6.65
CA ALA A 39 -17.99 12.39 7.71
C ALA A 39 -17.92 10.94 7.20
N ARG A 40 -18.05 10.72 5.88
CA ARG A 40 -17.89 9.41 5.23
C ARG A 40 -16.61 9.32 4.39
N ASP A 41 -15.89 10.43 4.22
CA ASP A 41 -14.69 10.48 3.41
C ASP A 41 -13.46 9.99 4.20
N ASP A 42 -12.79 8.96 3.67
CA ASP A 42 -11.55 8.40 4.20
C ASP A 42 -10.41 9.44 4.30
N SER A 43 -10.50 10.49 3.48
CA SER A 43 -9.59 11.64 3.51
C SER A 43 -9.76 12.47 4.79
N TYR A 44 -10.98 12.71 5.25
CA TYR A 44 -11.30 13.50 6.45
C TYR A 44 -10.83 12.80 7.73
N PHE A 45 -11.08 11.49 7.86
CA PHE A 45 -10.57 10.69 8.98
C PHE A 45 -9.06 10.49 8.98
N ARG A 46 -8.41 10.58 7.81
CA ARG A 46 -6.93 10.59 7.71
C ARG A 46 -6.38 11.93 8.21
N TRP A 47 -6.99 13.04 7.83
CA TRP A 47 -6.59 14.39 8.25
C TRP A 47 -6.77 14.63 9.76
N HIS A 48 -7.90 14.24 10.34
CA HIS A 48 -8.19 14.46 11.77
C HIS A 48 -7.26 13.66 12.71
N ARG A 49 -6.81 12.49 12.25
CA ARG A 49 -5.87 11.62 12.96
C ARG A 49 -4.44 12.17 12.95
N ILE A 50 -4.00 12.65 11.78
CA ILE A 50 -2.69 13.28 11.63
C ILE A 50 -2.64 14.58 12.45
N SER A 51 -3.73 15.35 12.51
CA SER A 51 -3.76 16.57 13.32
C SER A 51 -3.70 16.29 14.83
N GLU A 52 -4.30 15.21 15.31
CA GLU A 52 -4.22 14.82 16.73
C GLU A 52 -2.81 14.40 17.14
N VAL A 53 -2.17 13.49 16.39
CA VAL A 53 -0.79 13.05 16.69
C VAL A 53 0.22 14.19 16.48
N ALA A 54 -0.02 15.09 15.53
CA ALA A 54 0.81 16.28 15.31
C ALA A 54 0.63 17.36 16.39
N ALA A 55 -0.54 17.45 17.03
CA ALA A 55 -0.82 18.45 18.06
C ALA A 55 -0.21 18.11 19.43
N VAL A 56 0.09 16.83 19.71
CA VAL A 56 0.69 16.43 20.99
C VAL A 56 2.15 16.89 21.06
N ARG A 57 2.45 17.69 22.08
CA ARG A 57 3.81 18.14 22.39
C ARG A 57 4.70 16.96 22.83
N SER A 58 5.99 17.04 22.54
CA SER A 58 6.97 16.06 23.02
C SER A 58 6.90 15.88 24.54
N GLY A 59 6.93 14.64 25.02
CA GLY A 59 6.75 14.31 26.44
C GLY A 59 5.32 14.43 26.98
N GLY A 60 4.34 14.64 26.11
CA GLY A 60 2.91 14.70 26.47
C GLY A 60 2.22 13.33 26.51
N GLU A 61 0.89 13.36 26.55
CA GLU A 61 0.04 12.16 26.56
C GLU A 61 -1.02 12.26 25.46
N LEU A 62 -1.21 11.17 24.70
CA LEU A 62 -2.32 11.00 23.76
C LEU A 62 -3.37 10.07 24.38
N VAL A 63 -4.55 10.60 24.65
CA VAL A 63 -5.66 9.84 25.26
C VAL A 63 -6.67 9.41 24.21
N VAL A 64 -6.93 8.11 24.14
CA VAL A 64 -7.92 7.50 23.25
C VAL A 64 -8.80 6.53 24.03
N THR A 65 -10.07 6.43 23.64
CA THR A 65 -11.02 5.51 24.31
C THR A 65 -10.74 4.05 23.97
N LYS A 66 -10.35 3.77 22.73
CA LYS A 66 -9.98 2.44 22.22
C LYS A 66 -9.00 2.57 21.06
N LEU A 67 -8.19 1.53 20.85
CA LEU A 67 -7.15 1.52 19.82
C LEU A 67 -7.73 1.54 18.39
N ASP A 68 -8.90 0.94 18.14
CA ASP A 68 -9.60 0.97 16.83
C ASP A 68 -10.09 2.37 16.43
N ARG A 69 -10.17 3.30 17.39
CA ARG A 69 -10.50 4.70 17.13
C ARG A 69 -9.28 5.52 16.73
N LEU A 70 -8.09 5.08 17.16
CA LEU A 70 -6.82 5.67 16.80
C LEU A 70 -6.31 5.14 15.45
N ALA A 71 -6.46 3.84 15.19
CA ALA A 71 -5.85 3.14 14.06
C ALA A 71 -6.87 2.36 13.21
N ARG A 72 -6.78 2.46 11.87
CA ARG A 72 -7.65 1.75 10.90
C ARG A 72 -7.17 0.34 10.57
N SER A 73 -5.91 0.07 10.86
CA SER A 73 -5.27 -1.24 10.69
C SER A 73 -4.14 -1.36 11.70
N THR A 74 -3.61 -2.56 11.86
CA THR A 74 -2.47 -2.78 12.74
C THR A 74 -1.20 -2.11 12.22
N ARG A 75 -0.99 -2.08 10.90
CA ARG A 75 0.06 -1.27 10.26
C ARG A 75 -0.07 0.23 10.58
N ASP A 76 -1.30 0.75 10.57
CA ASP A 76 -1.56 2.15 10.91
C ASP A 76 -1.29 2.41 12.40
N ALA A 77 -1.67 1.47 13.27
CA ALA A 77 -1.34 1.52 14.71
C ALA A 77 0.18 1.53 14.95
N SER A 78 0.91 0.70 14.21
CA SER A 78 2.37 0.61 14.21
C SER A 78 3.01 1.96 13.86
N ALA A 79 2.59 2.57 12.75
CA ALA A 79 3.11 3.86 12.32
C ALA A 79 2.84 4.99 13.32
N ILE A 80 1.64 5.01 13.93
CA ILE A 80 1.30 5.97 14.99
C ILE A 80 2.16 5.72 16.22
N ALA A 81 2.34 4.45 16.60
CA ALA A 81 3.15 4.06 17.75
C ALA A 81 4.61 4.52 17.58
N ASP A 82 5.20 4.35 16.40
CA ASP A 82 6.56 4.84 16.08
C ASP A 82 6.67 6.36 16.22
N GLU A 83 5.67 7.11 15.76
CA GLU A 83 5.66 8.57 15.88
C GLU A 83 5.56 9.03 17.34
N LEU A 84 4.72 8.38 18.14
CA LEU A 84 4.59 8.67 19.57
C LEU A 84 5.88 8.31 20.33
N LEU A 85 6.49 7.17 20.02
CA LEU A 85 7.78 6.75 20.56
C LEU A 85 8.87 7.77 20.26
N ALA A 86 8.96 8.24 19.01
CA ALA A 86 9.93 9.25 18.60
C ALA A 86 9.73 10.60 19.31
N LYS A 87 8.49 10.94 19.64
CA LYS A 87 8.14 12.16 20.39
C LYS A 87 8.21 11.98 21.92
N GLY A 88 8.42 10.76 22.41
CA GLY A 88 8.36 10.43 23.85
C GLY A 88 6.96 10.66 24.44
N VAL A 89 5.91 10.45 23.65
CA VAL A 89 4.52 10.69 24.07
C VAL A 89 3.93 9.40 24.64
N ALA A 90 3.31 9.49 25.81
CA ALA A 90 2.57 8.39 26.42
C ALA A 90 1.25 8.14 25.68
N LEU A 91 0.89 6.87 25.49
CA LEU A 91 -0.37 6.47 24.89
C LEU A 91 -1.33 5.97 25.97
N ASN A 92 -2.47 6.63 26.15
CA ASN A 92 -3.50 6.21 27.08
C ASN A 92 -4.68 5.59 26.34
N ILE A 93 -4.95 4.32 26.59
CA ILE A 93 -6.03 3.57 25.96
C ILE A 93 -7.07 3.21 27.02
N GLY A 94 -8.24 3.84 26.96
CA GLY A 94 -9.36 3.54 27.84
C GLY A 94 -9.03 3.71 29.33
N GLY A 95 -8.08 4.57 29.67
CA GLY A 95 -7.60 4.81 31.04
C GLY A 95 -6.31 4.08 31.39
N SER A 96 -5.77 3.22 30.52
CA SER A 96 -4.48 2.55 30.72
C SER A 96 -3.36 3.33 30.04
N ILE A 97 -2.43 3.87 30.83
CA ILE A 97 -1.32 4.68 30.34
C ILE A 97 -0.14 3.78 29.96
N HIS A 98 0.41 4.01 28.77
CA HIS A 98 1.58 3.31 28.23
C HIS A 98 2.66 4.32 27.87
N ASP A 99 3.61 4.50 28.78
CA ASP A 99 4.76 5.40 28.61
C ASP A 99 5.89 4.70 27.83
N PRO A 100 6.44 5.31 26.76
CA PRO A 100 7.55 4.73 26.00
C PRO A 100 8.84 4.50 26.79
N SER A 101 8.98 5.09 27.98
CA SER A 101 10.11 4.90 28.89
C SER A 101 9.92 3.71 29.85
N ASP A 102 8.67 3.34 30.14
CA ASP A 102 8.29 2.24 31.03
C ASP A 102 8.41 0.87 30.35
N PRO A 103 8.84 -0.21 31.04
CA PRO A 103 8.92 -1.53 30.44
C PRO A 103 7.62 -2.05 29.82
N MET A 104 6.45 -1.77 30.41
CA MET A 104 5.17 -2.22 29.88
C MET A 104 4.75 -1.39 28.66
N GLY A 105 5.02 -0.09 28.67
CA GLY A 105 4.80 0.75 27.49
C GLY A 105 5.72 0.34 26.33
N LYS A 106 7.02 0.15 26.58
CA LYS A 106 7.97 -0.37 25.58
C LYS A 106 7.51 -1.68 24.96
N LEU A 107 6.99 -2.60 25.77
CA LEU A 107 6.43 -3.86 25.25
C LEU A 107 5.28 -3.60 24.28
N LEU A 108 4.33 -2.72 24.63
CA LEU A 108 3.22 -2.37 23.74
C LEU A 108 3.71 -1.79 22.42
N PHE A 109 4.60 -0.78 22.47
CA PHE A 109 5.16 -0.15 21.27
C PHE A 109 5.90 -1.16 20.39
N ASN A 110 6.69 -2.06 20.99
CA ASN A 110 7.41 -3.11 20.24
C ASN A 110 6.46 -4.12 19.60
N VAL A 111 5.37 -4.52 20.28
CA VAL A 111 4.36 -5.42 19.71
C VAL A 111 3.67 -4.76 18.52
N LEU A 112 3.32 -3.47 18.65
CA LEU A 112 2.73 -2.71 17.54
C LEU A 112 3.72 -2.55 16.37
N ALA A 113 5.01 -2.35 16.63
CA ALA A 113 6.05 -2.30 15.62
C ALA A 113 6.21 -3.65 14.88
N MET A 114 6.23 -4.77 15.62
CA MET A 114 6.42 -6.10 15.06
C MET A 114 5.30 -6.53 14.10
N ASP A 115 4.07 -6.05 14.32
CA ASP A 115 2.91 -6.50 13.56
C ASP A 115 2.99 -6.16 12.06
N ALA A 116 3.57 -5.01 11.70
CA ALA A 116 3.71 -4.59 10.31
C ALA A 116 4.57 -5.55 9.47
N GLU A 117 5.64 -6.08 10.07
CA GLU A 117 6.51 -7.08 9.44
C GLU A 117 5.82 -8.44 9.38
N PHE A 118 5.17 -8.84 10.47
CA PHE A 118 4.45 -10.10 10.58
C PHE A 118 3.32 -10.23 9.54
N GLU A 119 2.50 -9.19 9.36
CA GLU A 119 1.43 -9.17 8.37
C GLU A 119 1.99 -9.31 6.95
N ALA A 120 3.06 -8.57 6.64
CA ALA A 120 3.72 -8.63 5.34
C ALA A 120 4.25 -10.04 5.05
N ASP A 121 4.86 -10.70 6.04
CA ASP A 121 5.38 -12.05 5.90
C ASP A 121 4.28 -13.10 5.74
N LEU A 122 3.16 -12.97 6.45
CA LEU A 122 2.00 -13.83 6.25
C LEU A 122 1.42 -13.71 4.84
N ILE A 123 1.32 -12.50 4.30
CA ILE A 123 0.84 -12.26 2.93
C ILE A 123 1.80 -12.93 1.92
N ARG A 124 3.11 -12.77 2.10
CA ARG A 124 4.13 -13.40 1.24
C ARG A 124 4.07 -14.92 1.32
N MET A 125 3.94 -15.47 2.52
CA MET A 125 3.82 -16.91 2.76
C MET A 125 2.63 -17.49 1.98
N ARG A 126 1.43 -16.94 2.20
CA ARG A 126 0.20 -17.37 1.51
C ARG A 126 0.30 -17.23 0.00
N THR A 127 0.88 -16.13 -0.48
CA THR A 127 1.11 -15.90 -1.92
C THR A 127 2.02 -16.98 -2.50
N ARG A 128 3.13 -17.29 -1.82
CA ARG A 128 4.08 -18.31 -2.26
C ARG A 128 3.43 -19.69 -2.32
N GLU A 129 2.60 -20.03 -1.34
CA GLU A 129 1.81 -21.27 -1.33
C GLU A 129 0.81 -21.31 -2.48
N GLY A 130 0.04 -20.24 -2.68
CA GLY A 130 -0.89 -20.12 -3.80
C GLY A 130 -0.19 -20.27 -5.16
N VAL A 131 0.97 -19.63 -5.33
CA VAL A 131 1.83 -19.76 -6.52
C VAL A 131 2.32 -21.20 -6.69
N LYS A 132 2.79 -21.88 -5.64
CA LYS A 132 3.20 -23.30 -5.72
C LYS A 132 2.05 -24.18 -6.21
N VAL A 133 0.85 -24.02 -5.63
CA VAL A 133 -0.34 -24.78 -6.03
C VAL A 133 -0.74 -24.47 -7.47
N ALA A 134 -0.73 -23.20 -7.88
CA ALA A 134 -1.05 -22.80 -9.24
C ALA A 134 0.00 -23.29 -10.26
N LYS A 135 1.28 -23.35 -9.87
CA LYS A 135 2.38 -23.92 -10.67
C LYS A 135 2.16 -25.42 -10.87
N ALA A 136 1.89 -26.15 -9.79
CA ALA A 136 1.63 -27.60 -9.84
C ALA A 136 0.41 -27.95 -10.70
N LYS A 137 -0.63 -27.09 -10.70
CA LYS A 137 -1.82 -27.23 -11.55
C LYS A 137 -1.61 -26.71 -12.99
N GLY A 138 -0.41 -26.28 -13.37
CA GLY A 138 -0.12 -25.72 -14.70
C GLY A 138 -0.86 -24.42 -15.03
N LYS A 139 -1.46 -23.74 -14.04
CA LYS A 139 -2.26 -22.53 -14.23
C LYS A 139 -1.42 -21.26 -14.36
N LEU A 140 -0.19 -21.28 -13.86
CA LEU A 140 0.77 -20.20 -14.07
C LEU A 140 1.34 -20.28 -15.49
N ARG A 141 0.60 -19.72 -16.43
CA ARG A 141 1.13 -19.38 -17.75
C ARG A 141 1.67 -17.96 -17.63
N GLY A 142 2.94 -17.78 -18.02
CA GLY A 142 3.53 -16.44 -18.14
C GLY A 142 2.72 -15.57 -19.10
N ARG A 143 3.17 -14.32 -19.30
CA ARG A 143 2.50 -13.41 -20.24
C ARG A 143 2.26 -14.12 -21.58
N LYS A 144 1.00 -14.22 -21.99
CA LYS A 144 0.64 -14.83 -23.27
C LYS A 144 1.42 -14.13 -24.40
N PRO A 145 1.96 -14.89 -25.37
CA PRO A 145 2.59 -14.30 -26.55
C PRO A 145 1.65 -13.29 -27.23
N LYS A 146 2.21 -12.22 -27.78
CA LYS A 146 1.44 -11.19 -28.49
C LYS A 146 0.87 -11.71 -29.82
N LEU A 147 1.53 -12.70 -30.42
CA LEU A 147 1.13 -13.35 -31.67
C LEU A 147 0.39 -14.65 -31.38
N SER A 148 -0.63 -14.95 -32.18
CA SER A 148 -1.23 -16.28 -32.21
C SER A 148 -0.26 -17.32 -32.79
N PRO A 149 -0.48 -18.63 -32.57
CA PRO A 149 0.36 -19.67 -33.18
C PRO A 149 0.40 -19.62 -34.71
N THR A 150 -0.69 -19.19 -35.36
CA THR A 150 -0.77 -19.02 -36.81
C THR A 150 0.03 -17.82 -37.29
N GLN A 151 -0.09 -16.68 -36.62
CA GLN A 151 0.70 -15.48 -36.90
C GLN A 151 2.20 -15.72 -36.68
N GLU A 152 2.55 -16.44 -35.62
CA GLU A 152 3.95 -16.78 -35.32
C GLU A 152 4.56 -17.68 -36.40
N LYS A 153 3.84 -18.70 -36.89
CA LYS A 153 4.28 -19.51 -38.02
C LYS A 153 4.50 -18.67 -39.28
N HIS A 154 3.51 -17.84 -39.62
CA HIS A 154 3.58 -16.99 -40.82
C HIS A 154 4.74 -16.00 -40.75
N LEU A 155 4.97 -15.36 -39.60
CA LEU A 155 6.10 -14.47 -39.37
C LEU A 155 7.45 -15.20 -39.55
N VAL A 156 7.57 -16.41 -39.03
CA VAL A 156 8.80 -17.21 -39.11
C VAL A 156 9.06 -17.67 -40.55
N GLU A 157 8.02 -17.99 -41.32
CA GLU A 157 8.10 -18.32 -42.75
C GLU A 157 8.60 -17.12 -43.57
N LEU A 158 8.00 -15.93 -43.39
CA LEU A 158 8.43 -14.71 -44.07
C LEU A 158 9.87 -14.33 -43.72
N CYS A 159 10.26 -14.51 -42.45
CA CYS A 159 11.63 -14.28 -42.00
C CYS A 159 12.63 -15.25 -42.66
N GLN A 160 12.23 -16.49 -42.95
CA GLN A 160 13.08 -17.50 -43.62
C GLN A 160 13.20 -17.26 -45.13
N GLN A 161 12.15 -16.72 -45.75
CA GLN A 161 12.16 -16.34 -47.16
C GLN A 161 13.08 -15.14 -47.44
N GLY A 162 13.37 -14.33 -46.41
CA GLY A 162 14.29 -13.19 -46.53
C GLY A 162 13.76 -12.05 -47.39
N ALA A 163 12.48 -12.06 -47.74
CA ALA A 163 11.85 -11.08 -48.63
C ALA A 163 11.57 -9.72 -47.95
N LEU A 164 11.49 -9.69 -46.61
CA LEU A 164 11.20 -8.50 -45.82
C LEU A 164 12.28 -8.27 -44.76
N THR A 165 12.61 -7.00 -44.52
CA THR A 165 13.49 -6.60 -43.44
C THR A 165 12.84 -6.81 -42.07
N THR A 166 13.66 -6.87 -41.02
CA THR A 166 13.16 -6.99 -39.64
C THR A 166 12.25 -5.83 -39.22
N ALA A 167 12.47 -4.63 -39.77
CA ALA A 167 11.65 -3.46 -39.51
C ALA A 167 10.26 -3.57 -40.16
N GLU A 168 10.21 -4.01 -41.42
CA GLU A 168 8.97 -4.25 -42.16
C GLU A 168 8.13 -5.36 -41.50
N LEU A 169 8.77 -6.46 -41.09
CA LEU A 169 8.08 -7.53 -40.35
C LEU A 169 7.53 -7.05 -39.00
N CYS A 170 8.26 -6.17 -38.30
CA CYS A 170 7.76 -5.59 -37.05
C CYS A 170 6.53 -4.70 -37.29
N ALA A 171 6.54 -3.91 -38.37
CA ALA A 171 5.43 -3.04 -38.75
C ALA A 171 4.19 -3.86 -39.14
N GLU A 172 4.35 -4.82 -40.06
CA GLU A 172 3.28 -5.68 -40.59
C GLU A 172 2.53 -6.41 -39.46
N PHE A 173 3.26 -6.99 -38.51
CA PHE A 173 2.67 -7.72 -37.39
C PHE A 173 2.37 -6.83 -36.17
N SER A 174 2.61 -5.52 -36.26
CA SER A 174 2.44 -4.56 -35.16
C SER A 174 3.14 -4.99 -33.87
N ILE A 175 4.38 -5.46 -33.98
CA ILE A 175 5.20 -5.95 -32.85
C ILE A 175 6.54 -5.22 -32.76
N GLY A 176 7.17 -5.27 -31.58
CA GLY A 176 8.56 -4.81 -31.42
C GLY A 176 9.57 -5.88 -31.81
N ARG A 177 10.80 -5.48 -32.12
CA ARG A 177 11.94 -6.37 -32.46
C ARG A 177 12.14 -7.49 -31.44
N ALA A 178 11.99 -7.20 -30.14
CA ALA A 178 12.11 -8.20 -29.09
C ALA A 178 11.09 -9.34 -29.21
N THR A 179 9.86 -9.03 -29.64
CA THR A 179 8.82 -10.04 -29.87
C THR A 179 9.14 -10.90 -31.10
N LEU A 180 9.64 -10.27 -32.17
CA LEU A 180 10.07 -10.95 -33.39
C LEU A 180 11.19 -11.98 -33.09
N TYR A 181 12.25 -11.57 -32.39
CA TYR A 181 13.32 -12.50 -32.04
C TYR A 181 12.86 -13.62 -31.10
N ARG A 182 12.00 -13.32 -30.12
CA ARG A 182 11.41 -14.35 -29.25
C ARG A 182 10.55 -15.36 -30.01
N ALA A 183 9.86 -14.94 -31.07
CA ALA A 183 9.10 -15.83 -31.94
C ALA A 183 10.03 -16.76 -32.75
N ILE A 184 11.10 -16.21 -33.32
CA ILE A 184 12.12 -16.99 -34.05
C ILE A 184 12.79 -18.01 -33.12
N ASP A 185 13.16 -17.60 -31.91
CA ASP A 185 13.82 -18.46 -30.93
C ASP A 185 12.92 -19.62 -30.49
N ARG A 186 11.64 -19.33 -30.17
CA ARG A 186 10.64 -20.39 -29.89
C ARG A 186 10.50 -21.37 -31.05
N ALA A 187 10.45 -20.89 -32.29
CA ALA A 187 10.34 -21.74 -33.46
C ALA A 187 11.59 -22.61 -33.69
N LYS A 188 12.78 -22.09 -33.38
CA LYS A 188 14.03 -22.85 -33.41
C LYS A 188 14.03 -23.96 -32.35
N THR A 189 13.70 -23.63 -31.11
CA THR A 189 13.63 -24.60 -30.01
C THR A 189 12.63 -25.71 -30.31
N ALA A 190 11.43 -25.37 -30.77
CA ALA A 190 10.40 -26.36 -31.14
C ALA A 190 10.86 -27.29 -32.28
N ARG A 191 11.64 -26.79 -33.26
CA ARG A 191 12.22 -27.63 -34.32
C ARG A 191 13.33 -28.55 -33.82
N LEU A 192 14.12 -28.11 -32.83
CA LEU A 192 15.15 -28.94 -32.21
C LEU A 192 14.54 -30.06 -31.38
N GLU A 193 13.52 -29.75 -30.58
CA GLU A 193 12.79 -30.74 -29.78
C GLU A 193 12.08 -31.79 -30.65
N ALA A 194 11.55 -31.41 -31.81
CA ALA A 194 10.90 -32.34 -32.73
C ALA A 194 11.88 -33.28 -33.47
N ARG A 195 13.19 -33.03 -33.39
CA ARG A 195 14.25 -33.84 -34.01
C ARG A 195 14.97 -34.76 -33.02
N ALA A 196 14.78 -34.55 -31.73
CA ALA A 196 15.36 -35.35 -30.64
C ALA A 196 14.42 -36.51 -30.26
#